data_AF-A0A1Q9Q4I8-F1
#
_entry.id   AF-A0A1Q9Q4I8-F1
#
_cell.length_a   1.000
_cell.length_b   1.000
_cell.length_c   1.000
_cell.angle_alpha   90.00
_cell.angle_beta   90.00
_cell.angle_gamma   90.00
#
_symmetry.space_group_name_H-M   'P 1'
#
loop_
_entity.id
_entity.type
_entity.pdbx_description
1 polymer ?
#
loop_
_entity_poly.entity_id
_entity_poly.type
_entity_poly.pdbx_seq_one_letter_code
_entity_poly.pdbx_strand_id
1 'polypeptide(L)'
;MLRHERGLTLVEVLATLTLLSVISIIIWSIFFQGYSFSQKAISKNFIQQETNLLITNLTTTHQTAKQYEILNSTDECKITVNIVNRDATTKTDVYSHPNMCFKFEIQNSVTNPVNPNLNNVRLKITTSDKSYPDNKITLNTFLYRVKGVQY
;
A
#
# COMPACT_ATOMS: atom_id res chain seq x y z
N MET A 1 -13.18 -37.23 -62.86
CA MET A 1 -12.96 -36.11 -61.90
C MET A 1 -11.58 -36.29 -61.28
N LEU A 2 -10.57 -35.55 -61.73
CA LEU A 2 -9.20 -35.64 -61.20
C LEU A 2 -8.98 -34.54 -60.17
N ARG A 3 -8.94 -34.94 -58.91
CA ARG A 3 -8.74 -34.08 -57.75
C ARG A 3 -7.23 -33.79 -57.64
N HIS A 4 -6.83 -32.54 -57.79
CA HIS A 4 -5.43 -32.11 -57.71
C HIS A 4 -5.09 -31.79 -56.25
N GLU A 5 -4.55 -32.76 -55.51
CA GLU A 5 -4.02 -32.55 -54.16
C GLU A 5 -2.64 -31.88 -54.27
N ARG A 6 -2.60 -30.54 -54.31
CA ARG A 6 -1.35 -29.78 -54.22
C ARG A 6 -0.87 -29.86 -52.76
N GLY A 7 0.17 -30.66 -52.51
CA GLY A 7 0.80 -30.75 -51.19
C GLY A 7 1.45 -29.43 -50.76
N LEU A 8 1.55 -29.22 -49.44
CA LEU A 8 2.25 -28.08 -48.85
C LEU A 8 3.73 -28.12 -49.24
N THR A 9 4.26 -27.00 -49.74
CA THR A 9 5.69 -26.90 -50.03
C THR A 9 6.47 -26.59 -48.76
N LEU A 10 7.68 -27.16 -48.64
CA LEU A 10 8.54 -26.97 -47.46
C LEU A 10 8.83 -25.48 -47.19
N VAL A 11 8.99 -24.70 -48.26
CA VAL A 11 9.27 -23.26 -48.20
C VAL A 11 8.06 -22.49 -47.65
N GLU A 12 6.84 -22.87 -48.01
CA GLU A 12 5.61 -22.23 -47.53
C GLU A 12 5.38 -22.51 -46.02
N VAL A 13 5.68 -23.73 -45.57
CA VAL A 13 5.65 -24.07 -44.13
C VAL A 13 6.73 -23.30 -43.37
N LEU A 14 7.93 -23.17 -43.92
CA LEU A 14 8.99 -22.40 -43.27
C LEU A 14 8.66 -20.89 -43.21
N ALA A 15 8.11 -20.33 -44.28
CA ALA A 15 7.70 -18.93 -44.32
C ALA A 15 6.56 -18.63 -43.32
N THR A 16 5.58 -19.54 -43.20
CA THR A 16 4.48 -19.37 -42.23
C THR A 16 4.94 -19.51 -40.78
N LEU A 17 5.83 -20.47 -40.48
CA LEU A 17 6.41 -20.63 -39.14
C LEU A 17 7.29 -19.45 -38.72
N THR A 18 8.06 -18.89 -39.66
CA THR A 18 8.89 -17.70 -39.39
C THR A 18 8.05 -16.46 -39.14
N LEU A 19 6.98 -16.23 -39.92
CA LEU A 19 6.04 -15.15 -39.65
C LEU A 19 5.34 -15.33 -38.30
N LEU A 20 4.87 -16.55 -38.01
CA LEU A 20 4.19 -16.85 -36.76
C LEU A 20 5.12 -16.66 -35.55
N SER A 21 6.39 -17.03 -35.64
CA SER A 21 7.35 -16.87 -34.54
C SER A 21 7.61 -15.39 -34.24
N VAL A 22 7.81 -14.56 -35.27
CA VAL A 22 7.99 -13.11 -35.12
C VAL A 22 6.77 -12.47 -34.45
N ILE A 23 5.57 -12.79 -34.92
CA ILE A 23 4.33 -12.26 -34.36
C ILE A 23 4.16 -12.73 -32.90
N SER A 24 4.42 -14.01 -32.62
CA SER A 24 4.28 -14.57 -31.28
C SER A 24 5.20 -13.90 -30.26
N ILE A 25 6.45 -13.60 -30.63
CA ILE A 25 7.40 -12.91 -29.75
C ILE A 25 6.87 -11.53 -29.35
N ILE A 26 6.30 -10.79 -30.31
CA ILE A 26 5.76 -9.45 -30.06
C ILE A 26 4.55 -9.55 -29.11
N ILE A 27 3.63 -10.49 -29.36
CA ILE A 27 2.46 -10.71 -28.50
C ILE A 27 2.88 -11.07 -27.07
N TRP A 28 3.82 -12.01 -26.92
CA TRP A 28 4.31 -12.41 -25.60
C TRP A 28 4.98 -11.27 -24.84
N SER A 29 5.77 -10.44 -25.52
CA SER A 29 6.41 -9.28 -24.90
C SER A 29 5.37 -8.31 -24.30
N ILE A 30 4.33 -7.98 -25.06
CA ILE A 30 3.25 -7.10 -24.59
C ILE A 30 2.48 -7.76 -23.45
N PHE A 31 2.18 -9.06 -23.57
CA PHE A 31 1.49 -9.81 -22.53
C PHE A 31 2.25 -9.80 -21.20
N PHE A 32 3.55 -10.11 -21.21
CA PHE A 32 4.36 -10.14 -19.98
C PHE A 32 4.52 -8.74 -19.36
N GLN A 33 4.62 -7.69 -20.18
CA GLN A 33 4.60 -6.31 -19.69
C GLN A 33 3.27 -5.98 -19.00
N GLY A 34 2.14 -6.31 -19.63
CA GLY A 34 0.81 -6.12 -19.05
C GLY A 34 0.63 -6.91 -17.75
N TYR A 35 1.09 -8.16 -17.72
CA TYR A 35 1.05 -9.00 -16.53
C TYR A 35 1.86 -8.39 -15.38
N SER A 36 3.11 -7.99 -15.63
CA SER A 36 3.96 -7.36 -14.61
C SER A 36 3.35 -6.07 -14.06
N PHE A 37 2.79 -5.24 -14.96
CA PHE A 37 2.10 -4.01 -14.55
C PHE A 37 0.88 -4.32 -13.68
N SER A 38 0.05 -5.29 -14.08
CA SER A 38 -1.14 -5.71 -13.33
C SER A 38 -0.76 -6.17 -11.91
N GLN A 39 0.25 -7.03 -11.78
CA GLN A 39 0.70 -7.52 -10.46
C GLN A 39 1.20 -6.38 -9.56
N LYS A 40 1.96 -5.41 -10.12
CA LYS A 40 2.39 -4.22 -9.38
C LYS A 40 1.20 -3.36 -8.94
N ALA A 41 0.21 -3.17 -9.82
CA ALA A 41 -0.99 -2.40 -9.50
C ALA A 41 -1.82 -3.08 -8.39
N ILE A 42 -2.01 -4.39 -8.47
CA ILE A 42 -2.71 -5.16 -7.42
C ILE A 42 -1.99 -5.02 -6.08
N SER A 43 -0.67 -5.20 -6.06
CA SER A 43 0.13 -5.05 -4.85
C SER A 43 0.04 -3.64 -4.27
N LYS A 44 0.16 -2.58 -5.09
CA LYS A 44 -0.02 -1.20 -4.62
C LYS A 44 -1.39 -0.93 -4.04
N ASN A 45 -2.45 -1.42 -4.68
CA ASN A 45 -3.82 -1.30 -4.17
C ASN A 45 -3.98 -1.99 -2.81
N PHE A 46 -3.38 -3.17 -2.65
CA PHE A 46 -3.40 -3.88 -1.38
C PHE A 46 -2.68 -3.11 -0.27
N ILE A 47 -1.46 -2.62 -0.54
CA ILE A 47 -0.71 -1.78 0.41
C ILE A 47 -1.51 -0.52 0.77
N GLN A 48 -2.22 0.07 -0.19
CA GLN A 48 -3.05 1.25 0.03
C GLN A 48 -4.27 0.97 0.91
N GLN A 49 -4.94 -0.16 0.73
CA GLN A 49 -6.05 -0.58 1.59
C GLN A 49 -5.61 -0.77 3.04
N GLU A 50 -4.50 -1.49 3.26
CA GLU A 50 -3.94 -1.69 4.60
C GLU A 50 -3.53 -0.37 5.26
N THR A 51 -2.94 0.53 4.49
CA THR A 51 -2.54 1.86 5.01
C THR A 51 -3.77 2.72 5.34
N ASN A 52 -4.83 2.64 4.54
CA ASN A 52 -6.08 3.34 4.84
C ASN A 52 -6.76 2.80 6.10
N LEU A 53 -6.72 1.49 6.32
CA LEU A 53 -7.23 0.88 7.55
C LEU A 53 -6.45 1.39 8.78
N LEU A 54 -5.12 1.42 8.69
CA LEU A 54 -4.25 2.02 9.71
C LEU A 54 -4.62 3.50 9.98
N ILE A 55 -4.74 4.33 8.94
CA ILE A 55 -5.11 5.75 9.08
C ILE A 55 -6.48 5.89 9.75
N THR A 56 -7.44 5.06 9.38
CA THR A 56 -8.80 5.07 9.95
C THR A 56 -8.75 4.75 11.45
N ASN A 57 -7.95 3.75 11.84
CA ASN A 57 -7.76 3.40 13.25
C ASN A 57 -7.06 4.53 14.02
N LEU A 58 -5.98 5.12 13.47
CA LEU A 58 -5.30 6.26 14.09
C LEU A 58 -6.23 7.48 14.23
N THR A 59 -7.07 7.73 13.24
CA THR A 59 -8.07 8.81 13.27
C THR A 59 -9.10 8.56 14.36
N THR A 60 -9.58 7.31 14.48
CA THR A 60 -10.51 6.91 15.53
C THR A 60 -9.88 7.10 16.91
N THR A 61 -8.64 6.65 17.12
CA THR A 61 -7.88 6.90 18.35
C THR A 61 -7.75 8.39 18.64
N HIS A 62 -7.42 9.20 17.63
CA HIS A 62 -7.35 10.66 17.77
C HIS A 62 -8.73 11.28 18.10
N GLN A 63 -9.85 10.66 17.75
CA GLN A 63 -11.20 11.17 18.03
C GLN A 63 -11.76 10.70 19.39
N THR A 64 -11.34 9.55 19.90
CA THR A 64 -11.90 8.96 21.14
C THR A 64 -11.00 9.12 22.36
N ALA A 65 -9.68 9.00 22.20
CA ALA A 65 -8.72 8.96 23.31
C ALA A 65 -8.68 10.26 24.13
N LYS A 66 -8.24 10.18 25.39
CA LYS A 66 -7.92 11.37 26.17
C LYS A 66 -6.56 11.94 25.76
N GLN A 67 -5.58 11.06 25.59
CA GLN A 67 -4.23 11.36 25.13
C GLN A 67 -3.64 10.08 24.53
N TYR A 68 -2.67 10.23 23.62
CA TYR A 68 -1.98 9.06 23.06
C TYR A 68 -0.57 9.41 22.62
N GLU A 69 0.29 8.40 22.53
CA GLU A 69 1.66 8.52 22.06
C GLU A 69 1.86 7.59 20.87
N ILE A 70 2.44 8.11 19.78
CA ILE A 70 2.83 7.30 18.63
C ILE A 70 4.34 7.10 18.71
N LEU A 71 4.76 5.83 18.76
CA LEU A 71 6.15 5.41 18.84
C LEU A 71 6.52 4.63 17.58
N ASN A 72 7.68 4.95 17.02
CA ASN A 72 8.34 4.05 16.07
C ASN A 72 8.96 2.90 16.87
N SER A 73 8.65 1.67 16.50
CA SER A 73 9.35 0.51 17.05
C SER A 73 10.82 0.55 16.59
N THR A 74 11.73 0.02 17.42
CA THR A 74 13.18 -0.05 17.15
C THR A 74 13.52 -0.74 15.82
N ASP A 75 12.60 -1.54 15.26
CA ASP A 75 12.74 -2.23 13.96
C ASP A 75 12.18 -1.44 12.75
N GLU A 76 11.78 -0.17 12.92
CA GLU A 76 11.24 0.74 11.87
C GLU A 76 10.04 0.22 11.02
N CYS A 77 9.50 -0.97 11.27
CA CYS A 77 8.44 -1.58 10.46
C CYS A 77 7.12 -1.81 11.21
N LYS A 78 6.98 -1.21 12.39
CA LYS A 78 5.83 -1.38 13.27
C LYS A 78 5.52 -0.03 13.91
N ILE A 79 4.24 0.30 14.01
CA ILE A 79 3.77 1.52 14.67
C ILE A 79 3.09 1.10 15.96
N THR A 80 3.60 1.58 17.08
CA THR A 80 3.01 1.34 18.40
C THR A 80 2.30 2.60 18.86
N VAL A 81 1.06 2.47 19.32
CA VAL A 81 0.26 3.58 19.83
C VAL A 81 -0.14 3.27 21.26
N ASN A 82 0.39 4.05 22.20
CA ASN A 82 -0.03 3.99 23.60
C ASN A 82 -1.19 4.96 23.79
N ILE A 83 -2.35 4.45 24.14
CA ILE A 83 -3.60 5.19 24.25
C ILE A 83 -3.98 5.28 25.72
N VAL A 84 -4.33 6.47 26.18
CA VAL A 84 -5.01 6.68 27.46
C VAL A 84 -6.44 7.09 27.16
N ASN A 85 -7.39 6.26 27.59
CA ASN A 85 -8.81 6.51 27.40
C ASN A 85 -9.33 7.59 28.36
N ARG A 86 -10.56 8.02 28.14
CA ARG A 86 -11.24 9.01 29.00
C ARG A 86 -11.45 8.46 30.41
N ASP A 87 -11.67 7.16 30.53
CA ASP A 87 -11.84 6.43 31.79
C ASP A 87 -10.50 6.16 32.51
N ALA A 88 -9.41 6.80 32.08
CA ALA A 88 -8.05 6.64 32.58
C ALA A 88 -7.44 5.23 32.38
N THR A 89 -8.10 4.32 31.67
CA THR A 89 -7.51 3.05 31.26
C THR A 89 -6.49 3.25 30.15
N THR A 90 -5.42 2.46 30.18
CA THR A 90 -4.38 2.46 29.15
C THR A 90 -4.54 1.26 28.23
N LYS A 91 -4.30 1.47 26.93
CA LYS A 91 -4.33 0.44 25.90
C LYS A 91 -3.14 0.65 24.96
N THR A 92 -2.45 -0.41 24.57
CA THR A 92 -1.39 -0.34 23.56
C THR A 92 -1.87 -1.06 22.31
N ASP A 93 -1.96 -0.33 21.20
CA ASP A 93 -2.25 -0.90 19.89
C ASP A 93 -0.96 -0.98 19.07
N VAL A 94 -0.65 -2.17 18.57
CA VAL A 94 0.54 -2.42 17.73
C VAL A 94 0.09 -2.75 16.32
N TYR A 95 0.48 -1.92 15.37
CA TYR A 95 0.22 -2.14 13.96
C TYR A 95 1.46 -2.73 13.30
N SER A 96 1.37 -4.00 12.92
CA SER A 96 2.40 -4.71 12.16
C SER A 96 1.77 -5.66 11.16
N HIS A 97 2.46 -5.92 10.06
CA HIS A 97 2.03 -6.86 9.04
C HIS A 97 3.19 -7.82 8.69
N PRO A 98 2.91 -9.10 8.37
CA PRO A 98 3.94 -10.06 8.01
C PRO A 98 4.77 -9.59 6.81
N ASN A 99 4.11 -9.07 5.77
CA ASN A 99 4.75 -8.74 4.48
C ASN A 99 4.90 -7.23 4.21
N MET A 100 4.48 -6.36 5.13
CA MET A 100 4.59 -4.90 4.94
C MET A 100 5.32 -4.23 6.08
N CYS A 101 5.95 -3.10 5.77
CA CYS A 101 6.67 -2.27 6.70
C CYS A 101 6.00 -0.88 6.74
N PHE A 102 5.54 -0.49 7.94
CA PHE A 102 4.91 0.81 8.18
C PHE A 102 5.89 1.77 8.84
N LYS A 103 6.03 2.96 8.26
CA LYS A 103 6.82 4.07 8.79
C LYS A 103 5.93 5.31 8.90
N PHE A 104 6.11 6.11 9.94
CA PHE A 104 5.44 7.41 10.04
C PHE A 104 6.42 8.53 10.36
N GLU A 105 6.06 9.72 9.92
CA GLU A 105 6.74 10.97 10.19
C GLU A 105 5.69 12.01 10.61
N ILE A 106 5.87 12.63 11.78
CA ILE A 106 5.01 13.72 12.25
C ILE A 106 5.51 15.01 11.61
N GLN A 107 4.67 15.65 10.80
CA GLN A 107 5.07 16.82 10.01
C GLN A 107 4.89 18.15 10.76
N ASN A 108 4.16 18.15 11.88
CA ASN A 108 3.98 19.32 12.71
C ASN A 108 4.66 19.13 14.08
N SER A 109 5.10 20.24 14.69
CA SER A 109 5.78 20.25 16.00
C SER A 109 4.81 19.96 17.15
N VAL A 110 4.22 18.77 17.17
CA VAL A 110 3.39 18.29 18.27
C VAL A 110 4.29 17.56 19.27
N THR A 111 4.18 17.93 20.54
CA THR A 111 4.84 17.22 21.63
C THR A 111 4.11 15.91 21.90
N ASN A 112 4.85 14.80 21.91
CA ASN A 112 4.36 13.53 22.46
C ASN A 112 4.41 13.60 24.00
N PRO A 113 3.36 13.14 24.72
CA PRO A 113 2.11 12.55 24.23
C PRO A 113 1.15 13.59 23.61
N VAL A 114 0.47 13.19 22.54
CA VAL A 114 -0.52 13.99 21.84
C VAL A 114 -1.80 14.10 22.68
N ASN A 115 -2.23 15.34 22.92
CA ASN A 115 -3.56 15.65 23.43
C ASN A 115 -4.50 16.05 22.27
N PRO A 116 -5.45 15.19 21.86
CA PRO A 116 -6.31 15.45 20.71
C PRO A 116 -7.31 16.61 20.89
N ASN A 117 -7.57 17.04 22.13
CA ASN A 117 -8.45 18.19 22.38
C ASN A 117 -7.75 19.52 22.06
N LEU A 118 -6.41 19.54 22.13
CA LEU A 118 -5.60 20.73 21.92
C LEU A 118 -4.97 20.73 20.52
N ASN A 119 -4.39 19.59 20.12
CA ASN A 119 -3.53 19.50 18.96
C ASN A 119 -4.14 18.62 17.88
N ASN A 120 -4.12 19.09 16.64
CA ASN A 120 -4.28 18.24 15.47
C ASN A 120 -2.91 17.71 15.05
N VAL A 121 -2.86 16.54 14.40
CA VAL A 121 -1.59 15.91 14.00
C VAL A 121 -1.56 15.70 12.50
N ARG A 122 -0.50 16.18 11.84
CA ARG A 122 -0.26 15.88 10.42
C ARG A 122 0.77 14.77 10.34
N LEU A 123 0.38 13.64 9.75
CA LEU A 123 1.23 12.47 9.62
C LEU A 123 1.50 12.18 8.15
N LYS A 124 2.74 11.82 7.85
CA LYS A 124 3.12 11.19 6.60
C LYS A 124 3.41 9.72 6.88
N ILE A 125 2.57 8.84 6.35
CA ILE A 125 2.71 7.40 6.51
C ILE A 125 3.31 6.84 5.22
N THR A 126 4.41 6.11 5.35
CA THR A 126 5.03 5.38 4.24
C THR A 126 4.92 3.90 4.51
N THR A 127 4.27 3.19 3.59
CA THR A 127 4.12 1.73 3.67
C THR A 127 4.83 1.11 2.49
N SER A 128 5.64 0.09 2.75
CA SER A 128 6.42 -0.63 1.74
C SER A 128 6.25 -2.13 1.88
N ASP A 129 6.35 -2.85 0.77
CA ASP A 129 6.50 -4.30 0.80
C ASP A 129 7.88 -4.67 1.35
N LYS A 130 7.96 -5.64 2.27
CA LYS A 130 9.24 -6.10 2.82
C LYS A 130 10.11 -6.81 1.79
N SER A 131 9.50 -7.51 0.84
CA SER A 131 10.20 -8.25 -0.21
C SER A 131 10.66 -7.32 -1.33
N TYR A 132 9.92 -6.22 -1.56
CA TYR A 132 10.19 -5.24 -2.61
C TYR A 132 10.05 -3.80 -2.08
N PRO A 133 11.08 -3.24 -1.41
CA PRO A 133 10.99 -1.93 -0.76
C PRO A 133 10.69 -0.76 -1.70
N ASP A 134 11.02 -0.90 -2.99
CA ASP A 134 10.69 0.10 -4.03
C ASP A 134 9.19 0.17 -4.31
N ASN A 135 8.46 -0.91 -4.03
CA ASN A 135 7.01 -0.93 -4.08
C ASN A 135 6.44 -0.36 -2.79
N LYS A 136 6.44 0.97 -2.72
CA LYS A 136 5.95 1.73 -1.59
C LYS A 136 4.91 2.75 -1.99
N ILE A 137 4.11 3.13 -1.00
CA ILE A 137 3.19 4.25 -1.09
C ILE A 137 3.46 5.21 0.07
N THR A 138 3.13 6.48 -0.16
CA THR A 138 3.21 7.52 0.86
C THR A 138 1.89 8.27 0.89
N LEU A 139 1.24 8.29 2.05
CA LEU A 139 -0.02 8.97 2.27
C LEU A 139 0.17 10.04 3.34
N ASN A 140 -0.28 11.26 3.02
CA ASN A 140 -0.39 12.33 4.00
C ASN A 140 -1.78 12.26 4.63
N THR A 141 -1.85 12.25 5.94
CA THR A 141 -3.11 12.28 6.69
C THR A 141 -3.11 13.38 7.73
N PHE A 142 -4.29 13.85 8.07
CA PHE A 142 -4.52 14.87 9.09
C PHE A 142 -5.50 14.31 10.12
N LEU A 143 -4.97 14.04 11.31
CA LEU A 143 -5.77 13.60 12.44
C LEU A 143 -6.33 14.84 13.14
N TYR A 144 -7.66 14.94 13.18
CA TYR A 144 -8.37 16.04 13.81
C TYR A 144 -9.56 15.54 14.63
N ARG A 145 -9.92 16.34 15.63
CA ARG A 145 -11.12 16.15 16.46
C ARG A 145 -11.94 17.43 16.47
N VAL A 146 -13.27 17.30 16.39
CA VAL A 146 -14.17 18.44 16.56
C VAL A 146 -14.05 18.92 18.01
N LYS A 147 -13.64 20.18 18.18
CA LYS A 147 -13.53 20.82 19.50
C LYS A 147 -14.91 21.38 19.86
N GLY A 148 -15.49 20.92 20.95
CA GLY A 148 -16.75 21.49 21.45
C GLY A 148 -16.55 22.96 21.83
N VAL A 149 -17.53 23.80 21.49
CA VAL A 149 -17.60 25.18 21.99
C VAL A 149 -17.85 25.08 23.50
N GLN A 150 -16.93 25.62 24.30
CA GLN A 150 -17.19 25.85 25.72
C GLN A 150 -18.17 27.04 25.78
N TYR A 151 -19.43 26.77 26.10
CA TYR A 151 -20.40 27.80 26.47
C TYR A 151 -20.15 28.23 27.92
#